data_AF-A0A5N4ACS8-F1
#
_entry.id   AF-A0A5N4ACS8-F1
#
_cell.length_a   1.000
_cell.length_b   1.000
_cell.length_c   1.000
_cell.angle_alpha   90.00
_cell.angle_beta   90.00
_cell.angle_gamma   90.00
#
_symmetry.space_group_name_H-M   'P 1'
#
loop_
_entity.id
_entity.type
_entity.pdbx_description
1 polymer ?
#
loop_
_entity_poly.entity_id
_entity_poly.type
_entity_poly.pdbx_seq_one_letter_code
_entity_poly.pdbx_strand_id
1 'polypeptide(L)'
;MFWGLTPALDFQEEIRANGKHVDEINILIVGGQDCRHIIKTLAGRYKHEKVVINFYILEAVLETVAKQLLLLNIALQPKEELGLVQKARYFMELYGNTLVRPAVAKYLKLKASDLVEMITNESYLKDIMPFVDVQLKYKERDYLENVFKFWCSVDDFDICLSWDRRLRKSLGVRYDTRMGVFDWDLHMRLHHVGGIQVCSQEYKHWRATGVAFTWLESEVSKSNRSLVCCVISNGEKYGHYGYLGEMETGPYVAYGIDCEDLAFLKRQHGTNSHRSTDVTERNLRQYFYELENGEEYIHTKVNNLNLGASTFAVSENKVVDCGTAGDIVKTRKPCRCLNIDDVKVKFVTINALSSMKHKENFHNFFNLLYFGSTYLKYLDGAVVELIAAPDSVLIIENQMFVLTHRDKELEEFEKLIEEKVQSVEQKTSVPFNVKKDHYAKFVLKS
;
A
#
# COMPACT_ATOMS: atom_id res chain seq x y z
N MET A 1 -6.74 2.05 7.20
CA MET A 1 -5.35 1.54 7.21
C MET A 1 -4.68 2.03 5.93
N PHE A 2 -3.38 2.36 5.95
CA PHE A 2 -2.67 3.02 4.83
C PHE A 2 -1.89 2.06 3.93
N TRP A 3 -1.91 0.78 4.28
CA TRP A 3 -1.26 -0.34 3.62
C TRP A 3 -2.14 -1.56 3.87
N GLY A 4 -2.19 -2.53 2.96
CA GLY A 4 -2.97 -3.73 3.24
C GLY A 4 -2.26 -4.71 4.15
N LEU A 5 -3.02 -5.74 4.51
CA LEU A 5 -2.72 -6.64 5.61
C LEU A 5 -2.07 -7.94 5.18
N THR A 6 -1.69 -8.05 3.92
CA THR A 6 -1.36 -9.33 3.28
C THR A 6 -0.28 -9.13 2.22
N PRO A 7 0.57 -10.13 1.93
CA PRO A 7 1.61 -10.03 0.91
C PRO A 7 1.09 -9.72 -0.49
N ALA A 8 1.81 -8.93 -1.27
CA ALA A 8 1.39 -8.62 -2.64
C ALA A 8 1.25 -9.88 -3.53
N LEU A 9 0.12 -9.98 -4.24
CA LEU A 9 -0.15 -10.99 -5.27
C LEU A 9 0.13 -10.44 -6.68
N ASP A 10 0.61 -11.31 -7.57
CA ASP A 10 0.55 -11.10 -9.02
C ASP A 10 -0.83 -11.60 -9.53
N PHE A 11 -1.73 -10.67 -9.86
CA PHE A 11 -3.06 -11.02 -10.30
C PHE A 11 -3.10 -11.69 -11.68
N GLN A 12 -2.07 -11.50 -12.52
CA GLN A 12 -2.00 -12.20 -13.79
C GLN A 12 -1.71 -13.69 -13.58
N GLU A 13 -0.86 -14.01 -12.60
CA GLU A 13 -0.59 -15.38 -12.18
C GLU A 13 -1.86 -16.05 -11.62
N GLU A 14 -2.60 -15.35 -10.75
CA GLU A 14 -3.84 -15.87 -10.15
C GLU A 14 -4.93 -16.19 -11.19
N ILE A 15 -5.07 -15.37 -12.24
CA ILE A 15 -6.02 -15.62 -13.33
C ILE A 15 -5.58 -16.83 -14.16
N ARG A 16 -4.28 -16.94 -14.46
CA ARG A 16 -3.72 -18.00 -15.30
C ARG A 16 -3.67 -19.37 -14.62
N ALA A 17 -3.55 -19.41 -13.29
CA ALA A 17 -3.63 -20.64 -12.53
C ALA A 17 -4.93 -21.43 -12.79
N ASN A 18 -5.99 -20.76 -13.24
CA ASN A 18 -7.26 -21.38 -13.63
C ASN A 18 -7.34 -21.77 -15.12
N GLY A 19 -6.22 -21.75 -15.85
CA GLY A 19 -6.13 -22.17 -17.26
C GLY A 19 -6.75 -21.18 -18.26
N LYS A 20 -7.10 -19.97 -17.81
CA LYS A 20 -7.75 -18.96 -18.63
C LYS A 20 -6.73 -18.11 -19.39
N HIS A 21 -6.79 -18.18 -20.71
CA HIS A 21 -6.03 -17.31 -21.60
C HIS A 21 -6.97 -16.25 -22.19
N VAL A 22 -6.66 -14.98 -21.97
CA VAL A 22 -7.43 -13.83 -22.47
C VAL A 22 -6.48 -12.75 -22.98
N ASP A 23 -6.86 -12.10 -24.07
CA ASP A 23 -6.09 -11.00 -24.67
C ASP A 23 -6.14 -9.71 -23.83
N GLU A 24 -7.23 -9.55 -23.05
CA GLU A 24 -7.48 -8.41 -22.16
C GLU A 24 -7.89 -8.91 -20.78
N ILE A 25 -7.23 -8.38 -19.75
CA ILE A 25 -7.46 -8.68 -18.34
C ILE A 25 -8.07 -7.47 -17.65
N ASN A 26 -9.29 -7.62 -17.13
CA ASN A 26 -9.99 -6.62 -16.34
C ASN A 26 -10.03 -7.04 -14.88
N ILE A 27 -9.42 -6.24 -14.01
CA ILE A 27 -9.26 -6.52 -12.58
C ILE A 27 -10.01 -5.46 -11.77
N LEU A 28 -10.93 -5.88 -10.93
CA LEU A 28 -11.62 -5.02 -9.96
C LEU A 28 -10.95 -5.14 -8.59
N ILE A 29 -10.49 -4.03 -8.02
CA ILE A 29 -9.92 -3.95 -6.67
C ILE A 29 -10.82 -3.06 -5.82
N VAL A 30 -11.57 -3.66 -4.90
CA VAL A 30 -12.42 -2.95 -3.94
C VAL A 30 -11.69 -2.88 -2.59
N GLY A 31 -11.13 -1.72 -2.28
CA GLY A 31 -10.47 -1.49 -1.00
C GLY A 31 -9.09 -2.12 -0.86
N GLY A 32 -8.23 -2.00 -1.86
CA GLY A 32 -6.84 -2.50 -1.83
C GLY A 32 -5.94 -1.80 -0.79
N GLN A 33 -6.32 -0.57 -0.39
CA GLN A 33 -5.64 0.34 0.54
C GLN A 33 -4.31 0.90 0.02
N ASP A 34 -3.54 0.11 -0.73
CA ASP A 34 -2.30 0.48 -1.39
C ASP A 34 -2.21 -0.10 -2.82
N CYS A 35 -1.08 0.15 -3.48
CA CYS A 35 -0.81 -0.29 -4.85
C CYS A 35 0.04 -1.56 -4.95
N ARG A 36 0.12 -2.39 -3.90
CA ARG A 36 1.06 -3.53 -3.87
C ARG A 36 0.78 -4.59 -4.92
N HIS A 37 -0.50 -4.93 -5.10
CA HIS A 37 -0.92 -5.89 -6.11
C HIS A 37 -0.66 -5.38 -7.51
N ILE A 38 -0.87 -4.08 -7.74
CA ILE A 38 -0.61 -3.44 -9.02
C ILE A 38 0.89 -3.51 -9.32
N ILE A 39 1.74 -3.08 -8.38
CA ILE A 39 3.19 -3.09 -8.57
C ILE A 39 3.72 -4.51 -8.79
N LYS A 40 3.29 -5.51 -7.99
CA LYS A 40 3.72 -6.90 -8.15
C LYS A 40 3.27 -7.47 -9.50
N THR A 41 2.02 -7.24 -9.88
CA THR A 41 1.49 -7.67 -11.19
C THR A 41 2.29 -7.03 -12.32
N LEU A 42 2.54 -5.71 -12.26
CA LEU A 42 3.31 -4.99 -13.27
C LEU A 42 4.76 -5.47 -13.39
N ALA A 43 5.41 -5.73 -12.26
CA ALA A 43 6.76 -6.28 -12.23
C ALA A 43 6.82 -7.70 -12.83
N GLY A 44 5.81 -8.54 -12.57
CA GLY A 44 5.74 -9.92 -13.07
C GLY A 44 5.45 -10.05 -14.57
N ARG A 45 5.01 -8.99 -15.24
CA ARG A 45 4.52 -9.04 -16.63
C ARG A 45 5.46 -9.66 -17.65
N TYR A 46 6.77 -9.49 -17.50
CA TYR A 46 7.74 -10.07 -18.44
C TYR A 46 7.79 -11.61 -18.40
N LYS A 47 7.32 -12.21 -17.30
CA LYS A 47 7.18 -13.67 -17.15
C LYS A 47 5.97 -14.23 -17.90
N HIS A 48 5.11 -13.34 -18.40
CA HIS A 48 3.80 -13.67 -18.92
C HIS A 48 3.68 -13.24 -20.40
N GLU A 49 2.82 -13.93 -21.17
CA GLU A 49 2.41 -13.41 -22.49
C GLU A 49 1.82 -12.00 -22.37
N LYS A 50 2.11 -11.18 -23.39
CA LYS A 50 1.72 -9.77 -23.42
C LYS A 50 0.21 -9.65 -23.63
N VAL A 51 -0.46 -9.00 -22.68
CA VAL A 51 -1.91 -8.76 -22.67
C VAL A 51 -2.19 -7.33 -22.21
N VAL A 52 -3.36 -6.81 -22.54
CA VAL A 52 -3.83 -5.52 -22.00
C VAL A 52 -4.36 -5.73 -20.59
N ILE A 53 -3.95 -4.91 -19.62
CA ILE A 53 -4.39 -5.02 -18.22
C ILE A 53 -5.10 -3.72 -17.79
N ASN A 54 -6.35 -3.83 -17.38
CA ASN A 54 -7.13 -2.74 -16.80
C ASN A 54 -7.41 -2.99 -15.32
N PHE A 55 -6.86 -2.15 -14.45
CA PHE A 55 -7.20 -2.11 -13.03
C PHE A 55 -8.32 -1.10 -12.79
N TYR A 56 -9.36 -1.52 -12.06
CA TYR A 56 -10.46 -0.68 -11.58
C TYR A 56 -10.40 -0.63 -10.06
N ILE A 57 -9.96 0.50 -9.51
CA ILE A 57 -9.70 0.67 -8.09
C ILE A 57 -10.83 1.47 -7.47
N LEU A 58 -11.52 0.87 -6.50
CA LEU A 58 -12.60 1.50 -5.75
C LEU A 58 -12.17 1.62 -4.29
N GLU A 59 -12.03 2.87 -3.83
CA GLU A 59 -11.67 3.20 -2.45
C GLU A 59 -12.73 4.13 -1.85
N ALA A 60 -13.07 3.91 -0.57
CA ALA A 60 -13.96 4.78 0.18
C ALA A 60 -13.23 5.95 0.84
N VAL A 61 -11.92 5.81 1.06
CA VAL A 61 -11.08 6.82 1.72
C VAL A 61 -10.23 7.50 0.65
N LEU A 62 -10.38 8.81 0.45
CA LEU A 62 -9.67 9.50 -0.64
C LEU A 62 -8.18 9.69 -0.34
N GLU A 63 -7.77 9.67 0.92
CA GLU A 63 -6.36 9.69 1.31
C GLU A 63 -5.62 8.42 0.84
N THR A 64 -6.30 7.26 0.77
CA THR A 64 -5.68 6.05 0.20
C THR A 64 -5.52 6.19 -1.32
N VAL A 65 -6.48 6.80 -2.01
CA VAL A 65 -6.35 7.15 -3.45
C VAL A 65 -5.18 8.11 -3.68
N ALA A 66 -5.10 9.19 -2.90
CA ALA A 66 -4.00 10.17 -2.97
C ALA A 66 -2.64 9.48 -2.79
N LYS A 67 -2.54 8.59 -1.80
CA LYS A 67 -1.32 7.85 -1.51
C LYS A 67 -0.98 6.84 -2.61
N GLN A 68 -1.95 6.13 -3.16
CA GLN A 68 -1.73 5.20 -4.28
C GLN A 68 -1.23 5.94 -5.53
N LEU A 69 -1.78 7.11 -5.86
CA LEU A 69 -1.29 7.96 -6.95
C LEU A 69 0.18 8.36 -6.75
N LEU A 70 0.54 8.80 -5.53
CA LEU A 70 1.91 9.14 -5.17
C LEU A 70 2.87 7.95 -5.29
N LEU A 71 2.48 6.79 -4.76
CA LEU A 71 3.31 5.59 -4.73
C LEU A 71 3.50 4.99 -6.14
N LEU A 72 2.45 4.98 -6.97
CA LEU A 72 2.54 4.60 -8.38
C LEU A 72 3.43 5.59 -9.16
N ASN A 73 3.31 6.89 -8.89
CA ASN A 73 4.19 7.90 -9.51
C ASN A 73 5.66 7.61 -9.19
N ILE A 74 5.99 7.29 -7.94
CA ILE A 74 7.36 6.93 -7.51
C ILE A 74 7.84 5.64 -8.19
N ALA A 75 7.02 4.58 -8.15
CA ALA A 75 7.37 3.28 -8.72
C ALA A 75 7.70 3.36 -10.22
N LEU A 76 6.97 4.21 -10.95
CA LEU A 76 7.10 4.40 -12.39
C LEU A 76 7.94 5.63 -12.77
N GLN A 77 8.69 6.25 -11.86
CA GLN A 77 9.68 7.27 -12.28
C GLN A 77 10.82 6.58 -13.08
N PRO A 78 11.32 7.20 -14.15
CA PRO A 78 12.47 6.67 -14.88
C PRO A 78 13.76 6.77 -14.05
N LYS A 79 14.74 5.88 -14.29
CA LYS A 79 16.02 5.85 -13.54
C LYS A 79 16.82 7.15 -13.60
N GLU A 80 16.67 7.94 -14.67
CA GLU A 80 17.31 9.25 -14.85
C GLU A 80 16.80 10.28 -13.82
N GLU A 81 15.56 10.11 -13.37
CA GLU A 81 14.91 10.97 -12.39
C GLU A 81 15.10 10.44 -10.97
N LEU A 82 14.97 9.13 -10.77
CA LEU A 82 15.07 8.49 -9.46
C LEU A 82 15.72 7.11 -9.57
N GLY A 83 16.99 7.02 -9.18
CA GLY A 83 17.75 5.77 -9.24
C GLY A 83 17.14 4.67 -8.37
N LEU A 84 17.36 3.39 -8.72
CA LEU A 84 16.66 2.24 -8.15
C LEU A 84 16.63 2.18 -6.62
N VAL A 85 17.78 2.38 -5.95
CA VAL A 85 17.88 2.37 -4.48
C VAL A 85 17.15 3.57 -3.88
N GLN A 86 17.32 4.75 -4.47
CA GLN A 86 16.65 5.96 -4.00
C GLN A 86 15.13 5.83 -4.15
N LYS A 87 14.67 5.27 -5.27
CA LYS A 87 13.26 4.97 -5.58
C LYS A 87 12.65 4.05 -4.52
N ALA A 88 13.31 2.93 -4.20
CA ALA A 88 12.88 2.01 -3.14
C ALA A 88 12.78 2.70 -1.77
N ARG A 89 13.81 3.44 -1.36
CA ARG A 89 13.81 4.10 -0.04
C ARG A 89 12.79 5.23 0.08
N TYR A 90 12.63 6.04 -0.98
CA TYR A 90 11.62 7.12 -1.02
C TYR A 90 10.21 6.52 -0.96
N PHE A 91 9.97 5.43 -1.67
CA PHE A 91 8.73 4.67 -1.57
C PHE A 91 8.49 4.22 -0.14
N MET A 92 9.45 3.54 0.50
CA MET A 92 9.32 3.01 1.86
C MET A 92 9.03 4.10 2.90
N GLU A 93 9.77 5.20 2.86
CA GLU A 93 9.58 6.34 3.76
C GLU A 93 8.17 6.94 3.63
N LEU A 94 7.71 7.20 2.40
CA LEU A 94 6.38 7.76 2.15
C LEU A 94 5.25 6.75 2.37
N TYR A 95 5.53 5.46 2.21
CA TYR A 95 4.61 4.37 2.44
C TYR A 95 4.31 4.19 3.93
N GLY A 96 5.35 4.10 4.76
CA GLY A 96 5.23 3.62 6.13
C GLY A 96 5.61 4.59 7.23
N ASN A 97 6.51 5.54 7.02
CA ASN A 97 7.10 6.30 8.12
C ASN A 97 6.33 7.61 8.40
N THR A 98 6.06 7.88 9.68
CA THR A 98 5.54 9.18 10.14
C THR A 98 6.56 10.29 9.93
N LEU A 99 7.86 10.01 10.12
CA LEU A 99 8.94 10.95 9.83
C LEU A 99 9.76 10.49 8.64
N VAL A 100 10.15 11.45 7.82
CA VAL A 100 10.99 11.24 6.64
C VAL A 100 12.19 12.18 6.64
N ARG A 101 13.18 11.85 5.81
CA ARG A 101 14.34 12.71 5.57
C ARG A 101 13.91 14.03 4.92
N PRO A 102 14.64 15.14 5.16
CA PRO A 102 14.36 16.42 4.50
C PRO A 102 14.29 16.34 2.97
N ALA A 103 15.14 15.51 2.35
CA ALA A 103 15.12 15.30 0.90
C ALA A 103 13.82 14.65 0.41
N VAL A 104 13.27 13.69 1.18
CA VAL A 104 12.00 13.02 0.87
C VAL A 104 10.82 13.94 1.10
N ALA A 105 10.82 14.75 2.16
CA ALA A 105 9.80 15.77 2.37
C ALA A 105 9.80 16.82 1.25
N LYS A 106 10.97 17.26 0.78
CA LYS A 106 11.09 18.15 -0.39
C LYS A 106 10.56 17.47 -1.66
N TYR A 107 10.89 16.20 -1.87
CA TYR A 107 10.38 15.41 -3.00
C TYR A 107 8.85 15.28 -2.96
N LEU A 108 8.26 14.98 -1.78
CA LEU A 108 6.82 14.93 -1.58
C LEU A 108 6.15 16.26 -1.98
N LYS A 109 6.71 17.41 -1.56
CA LYS A 109 6.16 18.72 -1.94
C LYS A 109 6.16 18.95 -3.45
N LEU A 110 7.25 18.56 -4.14
CA LEU A 110 7.34 18.67 -5.59
C LEU A 110 6.29 17.80 -6.28
N LYS A 111 6.19 16.52 -5.90
CA LYS A 111 5.21 15.60 -6.49
C LYS A 111 3.77 15.93 -6.12
N ALA A 112 3.53 16.47 -4.94
CA ALA A 112 2.22 16.98 -4.54
C ALA A 112 1.77 18.14 -5.43
N SER A 113 2.69 19.05 -5.80
CA SER A 113 2.39 20.13 -6.75
C SER A 113 2.00 19.58 -8.12
N ASP A 114 2.70 18.55 -8.60
CA ASP A 114 2.32 17.88 -9.85
C ASP A 114 0.95 17.19 -9.72
N LEU A 115 0.66 16.56 -8.57
CA LEU A 115 -0.61 15.87 -8.31
C LEU A 115 -1.80 16.83 -8.24
N VAL A 116 -1.62 18.06 -7.75
CA VAL A 116 -2.63 19.13 -7.83
C VAL A 116 -2.99 19.42 -9.29
N GLU A 117 -2.01 19.60 -10.17
CA GLU A 117 -2.29 19.85 -11.58
C GLU A 117 -2.88 18.61 -12.27
N MET A 118 -2.40 17.41 -11.94
CA MET A 118 -2.93 16.15 -12.51
C MET A 118 -4.41 15.92 -12.16
N ILE A 119 -4.88 16.31 -10.97
CA ILE A 119 -6.28 16.07 -10.57
C ILE A 119 -7.25 17.11 -11.18
N THR A 120 -6.75 18.31 -11.49
CA THR A 120 -7.55 19.42 -12.06
C THR A 120 -7.47 19.49 -13.58
N ASN A 121 -6.40 18.95 -14.18
CA ASN A 121 -6.13 18.99 -15.62
C ASN A 121 -5.85 17.59 -16.19
N GLU A 122 -6.83 17.03 -16.88
CA GLU A 122 -6.74 15.69 -17.46
C GLU A 122 -5.63 15.57 -18.52
N SER A 123 -5.40 16.61 -19.32
CA SER A 123 -4.34 16.59 -20.33
C SER A 123 -2.95 16.47 -19.68
N TYR A 124 -2.72 17.23 -18.60
CA TYR A 124 -1.50 17.14 -17.81
C TYR A 124 -1.34 15.77 -17.14
N LEU A 125 -2.42 15.19 -16.61
CA LEU A 125 -2.40 13.82 -16.09
C LEU A 125 -1.95 12.81 -17.15
N LYS A 126 -2.49 12.90 -18.38
CA LYS A 126 -2.10 11.99 -19.46
C LYS A 126 -0.66 12.20 -19.92
N ASP A 127 -0.14 13.41 -19.84
CA ASP A 127 1.26 13.69 -20.16
C ASP A 127 2.23 13.09 -19.14
N ILE A 128 1.88 13.10 -17.84
CA ILE A 128 2.76 12.63 -16.76
C ILE A 128 2.55 11.15 -16.43
N MET A 129 1.29 10.70 -16.32
CA MET A 129 0.89 9.32 -16.00
C MET A 129 -0.15 8.82 -17.01
N PRO A 130 0.25 8.52 -18.27
CA PRO A 130 -0.66 8.14 -19.36
C PRO A 130 -1.49 6.87 -19.09
N PHE A 131 -1.03 6.03 -18.16
CA PHE A 131 -1.70 4.81 -17.73
C PHE A 131 -2.75 5.05 -16.64
N VAL A 132 -2.81 6.24 -16.02
CA VAL A 132 -3.80 6.54 -14.97
C VAL A 132 -5.03 7.22 -15.57
N ASP A 133 -6.18 6.86 -15.03
CA ASP A 133 -7.46 7.54 -15.25
C ASP A 133 -8.16 7.75 -13.90
N VAL A 134 -8.73 8.94 -13.71
CA VAL A 134 -9.38 9.32 -12.44
C VAL A 134 -10.86 9.57 -12.69
N GLN A 135 -11.67 8.52 -12.58
CA GLN A 135 -13.13 8.54 -12.77
C GLN A 135 -13.87 8.79 -11.44
N LEU A 136 -13.41 9.79 -10.69
CA LEU A 136 -14.01 10.24 -9.43
C LEU A 136 -15.01 11.37 -9.66
N LYS A 137 -15.99 11.53 -8.76
CA LYS A 137 -16.93 12.65 -8.77
C LYS A 137 -16.22 13.97 -8.49
N TYR A 138 -16.76 15.10 -8.97
CA TYR A 138 -16.17 16.43 -8.75
C TYR A 138 -15.82 16.70 -7.28
N LYS A 139 -16.76 16.46 -6.36
CA LYS A 139 -16.51 16.62 -4.90
C LYS A 139 -15.34 15.78 -4.38
N GLU A 140 -15.13 14.59 -4.91
CA GLU A 140 -14.00 13.72 -4.52
C GLU A 140 -12.68 14.26 -5.08
N ARG A 141 -12.69 14.78 -6.32
CA ARG A 141 -11.53 15.45 -6.93
C ARG A 141 -11.16 16.74 -6.19
N ASP A 142 -12.13 17.57 -5.83
CA ASP A 142 -11.91 18.80 -5.04
C ASP A 142 -11.30 18.47 -3.67
N TYR A 143 -11.72 17.38 -3.05
CA TYR A 143 -11.12 16.91 -1.80
C TYR A 143 -9.67 16.47 -1.99
N LEU A 144 -9.38 15.69 -3.04
CA LEU A 144 -8.02 15.28 -3.37
C LEU A 144 -7.10 16.48 -3.64
N GLU A 145 -7.60 17.50 -4.35
CA GLU A 145 -6.88 18.75 -4.55
C GLU A 145 -6.48 19.40 -3.22
N ASN A 146 -7.40 19.46 -2.26
CA ASN A 146 -7.12 19.98 -0.90
C ASN A 146 -6.07 19.14 -0.16
N VAL A 147 -6.13 17.80 -0.28
CA VAL A 147 -5.13 16.89 0.30
C VAL A 147 -3.73 17.17 -0.28
N PHE A 148 -3.62 17.32 -1.60
CA PHE A 148 -2.34 17.58 -2.24
C PHE A 148 -1.81 18.99 -1.94
N LYS A 149 -2.67 20.01 -1.88
CA LYS A 149 -2.28 21.36 -1.43
C LYS A 149 -1.80 21.35 0.02
N PHE A 150 -2.43 20.57 0.90
CA PHE A 150 -1.94 20.37 2.26
C PHE A 150 -0.55 19.72 2.27
N TRP A 151 -0.27 18.75 1.40
CA TRP A 151 1.09 18.17 1.31
C TRP A 151 2.15 19.19 0.87
N CYS A 152 1.76 20.17 0.06
CA CYS A 152 2.60 21.31 -0.32
C CYS A 152 2.78 22.35 0.80
N SER A 153 1.90 22.36 1.81
CA SER A 153 1.82 23.44 2.78
C SER A 153 3.11 23.63 3.58
N VAL A 154 3.29 24.87 4.04
CA VAL A 154 4.37 25.27 4.95
C VAL A 154 3.94 25.22 6.41
N ASP A 155 2.67 24.85 6.68
CA ASP A 155 2.14 24.79 8.03
C ASP A 155 2.97 23.83 8.90
N ASP A 156 3.38 24.33 10.07
CA ASP A 156 4.04 23.52 11.08
C ASP A 156 3.10 22.39 11.50
N PHE A 157 3.59 21.16 11.43
CA PHE A 157 2.81 19.98 11.75
C PHE A 157 3.69 18.94 12.41
N ASP A 158 3.37 18.64 13.68
CA ASP A 158 4.02 17.58 14.43
C ASP A 158 3.17 16.29 14.39
N ILE A 159 3.58 15.38 13.51
CA ILE A 159 2.98 14.06 13.41
C ILE A 159 3.33 13.15 14.59
N CYS A 160 4.47 13.37 15.26
CA CYS A 160 4.89 12.61 16.43
C CYS A 160 3.94 12.86 17.60
N LEU A 161 3.50 14.11 17.78
CA LEU A 161 2.47 14.44 18.77
C LEU A 161 1.13 13.73 18.48
N SER A 162 0.75 13.63 17.20
CA SER A 162 -0.45 12.89 16.78
C SER A 162 -0.32 11.39 17.07
N TRP A 163 0.84 10.81 16.78
CA TRP A 163 1.17 9.42 17.08
C TRP A 163 1.11 9.14 18.60
N ASP A 164 1.81 9.95 19.40
CA ASP A 164 1.90 9.78 20.85
C ASP A 164 0.53 9.87 21.55
N ARG A 165 -0.29 10.87 21.17
CA ARG A 165 -1.65 11.01 21.70
C ARG A 165 -2.49 9.75 21.45
N ARG A 166 -2.39 9.17 20.26
CA ARG A 166 -3.12 7.93 19.92
C ARG A 166 -2.55 6.73 20.66
N LEU A 167 -1.24 6.64 20.79
CA LEU A 167 -0.58 5.57 21.53
C LEU A 167 -1.00 5.58 23.00
N ARG A 168 -0.99 6.75 23.65
CA ARG A 168 -1.50 6.95 25.03
C ARG A 168 -2.96 6.54 25.16
N LYS A 169 -3.81 6.97 24.23
CA LYS A 169 -5.23 6.61 24.22
C LYS A 169 -5.45 5.10 24.06
N SER A 170 -4.68 4.45 23.20
CA SER A 170 -4.78 3.01 22.94
C SER A 170 -4.29 2.16 24.12
N LEU A 171 -3.14 2.52 24.72
CA LEU A 171 -2.54 1.73 25.80
C LEU A 171 -3.11 2.05 27.18
N GLY A 172 -3.64 3.26 27.39
CA GLY A 172 -4.14 3.73 28.67
C GLY A 172 -3.07 3.61 29.76
N VAL A 173 -3.41 2.94 30.86
CA VAL A 173 -2.51 2.70 32.01
C VAL A 173 -1.25 1.93 31.65
N ARG A 174 -1.25 1.19 30.53
CA ARG A 174 -0.09 0.40 30.07
C ARG A 174 0.92 1.23 29.25
N TYR A 175 0.68 2.52 29.06
CA TYR A 175 1.56 3.38 28.26
C TYR A 175 2.96 3.51 28.88
N ASP A 176 3.05 3.60 30.20
CA ASP A 176 4.35 3.72 30.90
C ASP A 176 5.15 2.41 30.83
N THR A 177 4.47 1.27 30.67
CA THR A 177 5.06 -0.07 30.48
C THR A 177 4.96 -0.56 29.03
N ARG A 178 4.79 0.36 28.06
CA ARG A 178 4.50 0.04 26.66
C ARG A 178 5.48 -0.90 25.98
N MET A 179 6.76 -0.87 26.36
CA MET A 179 7.78 -1.74 25.77
C MET A 179 7.48 -3.22 26.00
N GLY A 180 6.91 -3.57 27.16
CA GLY A 180 6.47 -4.94 27.45
C GLY A 180 5.23 -5.33 26.64
N VAL A 181 4.32 -4.37 26.40
CA VAL A 181 3.16 -4.60 25.52
C VAL A 181 3.61 -4.85 24.08
N PHE A 182 4.55 -4.06 23.56
CA PHE A 182 5.08 -4.24 22.20
C PHE A 182 5.78 -5.58 22.04
N ASP A 183 6.56 -6.00 23.04
CA ASP A 183 7.23 -7.30 23.03
C ASP A 183 6.22 -8.46 22.99
N TRP A 184 5.18 -8.37 23.82
CA TRP A 184 4.11 -9.35 23.86
C TRP A 184 3.33 -9.40 22.53
N ASP A 185 2.92 -8.24 21.99
CA ASP A 185 2.21 -8.15 20.72
C ASP A 185 3.02 -8.77 19.58
N LEU A 186 4.34 -8.51 19.53
CA LEU A 186 5.20 -9.10 18.51
C LEU A 186 5.25 -10.62 18.61
N HIS A 187 5.64 -11.15 19.77
CA HIS A 187 5.94 -12.57 19.93
C HIS A 187 4.68 -13.44 20.02
N MET A 188 3.64 -12.95 20.68
CA MET A 188 2.41 -13.72 20.90
C MET A 188 1.36 -13.51 19.83
N ARG A 189 1.45 -12.45 19.03
CA ARG A 189 0.44 -12.12 18.01
C ARG A 189 1.06 -12.17 16.63
N LEU A 190 1.96 -11.24 16.31
CA LEU A 190 2.46 -11.09 14.95
C LEU A 190 3.28 -12.30 14.48
N HIS A 191 4.18 -12.82 15.33
CA HIS A 191 4.98 -14.01 15.01
C HIS A 191 4.13 -15.28 14.90
N HIS A 192 3.07 -15.40 15.71
CA HIS A 192 2.17 -16.56 15.69
C HIS A 192 1.44 -16.71 14.34
N VAL A 193 1.14 -15.60 13.66
CA VAL A 193 0.45 -15.57 12.37
C VAL A 193 1.40 -15.42 11.18
N GLY A 194 2.68 -15.78 11.33
CA GLY A 194 3.65 -15.80 10.22
C GLY A 194 4.43 -14.50 10.01
N GLY A 195 4.28 -13.49 10.86
CA GLY A 195 5.06 -12.25 10.82
C GLY A 195 6.47 -12.36 11.41
N ILE A 196 7.08 -13.54 11.38
CA ILE A 196 8.35 -13.84 12.06
C ILE A 196 9.55 -13.06 11.53
N GLN A 197 9.45 -12.56 10.29
CA GLN A 197 10.48 -11.75 9.65
C GLN A 197 10.67 -10.39 10.35
N VAL A 198 9.63 -9.88 11.02
CA VAL A 198 9.68 -8.61 11.74
C VAL A 198 10.46 -8.77 13.04
N CYS A 199 11.57 -8.04 13.15
CA CYS A 199 12.47 -8.11 14.30
C CYS A 199 11.98 -7.27 15.48
N SER A 200 12.37 -7.65 16.70
CA SER A 200 11.95 -6.97 17.94
C SER A 200 12.29 -5.48 17.96
N GLN A 201 13.45 -5.11 17.44
CA GLN A 201 13.91 -3.72 17.45
C GLN A 201 13.14 -2.84 16.46
N GLU A 202 12.97 -3.27 15.21
CA GLU A 202 12.21 -2.48 14.21
C GLU A 202 10.73 -2.38 14.61
N TYR A 203 10.17 -3.45 15.18
CA TYR A 203 8.81 -3.43 15.70
C TYR A 203 8.64 -2.45 16.87
N LYS A 204 9.50 -2.53 17.88
CA LYS A 204 9.45 -1.62 19.03
C LYS A 204 9.68 -0.17 18.62
N HIS A 205 10.61 0.08 17.70
CA HIS A 205 10.88 1.41 17.17
C HIS A 205 9.65 1.97 16.43
N TRP A 206 9.03 1.17 15.57
CA TRP A 206 7.77 1.50 14.89
C TRP A 206 6.66 1.83 15.88
N ARG A 207 6.36 0.92 16.82
CA ARG A 207 5.29 1.12 17.80
C ARG A 207 5.50 2.40 18.62
N ALA A 208 6.75 2.71 18.97
CA ALA A 208 7.09 3.87 19.78
C ALA A 208 7.04 5.20 19.00
N THR A 209 7.44 5.21 17.72
CA THR A 209 7.72 6.48 16.98
C THR A 209 6.87 6.68 15.72
N GLY A 210 6.29 5.61 15.18
CA GLY A 210 5.67 5.60 13.86
C GLY A 210 6.68 5.61 12.70
N VAL A 211 7.96 5.32 12.95
CA VAL A 211 8.97 5.16 11.90
C VAL A 211 9.26 3.67 11.74
N ALA A 212 8.88 3.08 10.59
CA ALA A 212 9.01 1.65 10.34
C ALA A 212 10.36 1.30 9.73
N PHE A 213 10.75 2.05 8.70
CA PHE A 213 11.93 1.77 7.90
C PHE A 213 13.07 2.72 8.26
N THR A 214 14.21 2.16 8.66
CA THR A 214 15.38 2.91 9.12
C THR A 214 16.68 2.38 8.52
N TRP A 215 17.61 3.32 8.26
CA TRP A 215 18.96 3.06 7.79
C TRP A 215 19.97 3.81 8.68
N LEU A 216 21.14 3.24 8.92
CA LEU A 216 22.17 3.86 9.78
C LEU A 216 22.58 5.26 9.32
N GLU A 217 22.63 5.47 8.02
CA GLU A 217 23.12 6.71 7.39
C GLU A 217 22.06 7.82 7.34
N SER A 218 20.88 7.61 7.93
CA SER A 218 19.70 8.43 7.68
C SER A 218 19.02 8.89 8.96
N GLU A 219 18.95 10.21 9.13
CA GLU A 219 18.16 10.86 10.18
C GLU A 219 16.88 11.44 9.59
N VAL A 220 15.75 11.15 10.25
CA VAL A 220 14.42 11.65 9.88
C VAL A 220 14.03 12.82 10.78
N SER A 221 13.50 13.88 10.20
CA SER A 221 13.19 15.11 10.94
C SER A 221 12.00 15.89 10.41
N LYS A 222 11.35 15.40 9.35
CA LYS A 222 10.20 16.07 8.71
C LYS A 222 8.97 15.18 8.77
N SER A 223 7.83 15.77 9.13
CA SER A 223 6.55 15.07 9.12
C SER A 223 6.12 14.62 7.73
N ASN A 224 5.78 13.35 7.61
CA ASN A 224 5.19 12.78 6.42
C ASN A 224 3.72 13.19 6.30
N ARG A 225 3.47 14.28 5.57
CA ARG A 225 2.11 14.79 5.34
C ARG A 225 1.21 13.80 4.58
N SER A 226 1.78 12.83 3.85
CA SER A 226 1.01 11.80 3.13
C SER A 226 0.30 10.78 4.03
N LEU A 227 0.60 10.78 5.34
CA LEU A 227 -0.03 9.91 6.34
C LEU A 227 -1.08 10.65 7.21
N VAL A 228 -1.46 11.85 6.83
CA VAL A 228 -2.46 12.66 7.55
C VAL A 228 -3.84 12.45 6.96
N CYS A 229 -4.86 12.34 7.83
CA CYS A 229 -6.25 12.13 7.45
C CYS A 229 -7.14 13.33 7.74
N CYS A 230 -8.28 13.38 7.03
CA CYS A 230 -9.38 14.32 7.22
C CYS A 230 -8.93 15.77 7.07
N VAL A 231 -8.30 16.08 5.93
CA VAL A 231 -7.81 17.42 5.61
C VAL A 231 -8.98 18.33 5.24
N ILE A 232 -9.10 19.47 5.92
CA ILE A 232 -10.16 20.46 5.72
C ILE A 232 -9.50 21.81 5.44
N SER A 233 -9.84 22.41 4.29
CA SER A 233 -9.37 23.76 3.96
C SER A 233 -10.01 24.79 4.88
N ASN A 234 -9.20 25.69 5.43
CA ASN A 234 -9.64 26.81 6.27
C ASN A 234 -8.93 28.09 5.84
N GLY A 235 -9.39 28.68 4.72
CA GLY A 235 -8.69 29.79 4.06
C GLY A 235 -7.33 29.33 3.51
N GLU A 236 -6.26 30.01 3.93
CA GLU A 236 -4.88 29.68 3.54
C GLU A 236 -4.26 28.53 4.37
N LYS A 237 -4.92 28.14 5.48
CA LYS A 237 -4.45 27.08 6.38
C LYS A 237 -5.30 25.82 6.22
N TYR A 238 -4.79 24.71 6.74
CA TYR A 238 -5.50 23.43 6.75
C TYR A 238 -5.75 22.93 8.18
N GLY A 239 -6.98 22.53 8.45
CA GLY A 239 -7.31 21.68 9.59
C GLY A 239 -7.15 20.20 9.22
N HIS A 240 -6.77 19.36 10.18
CA HIS A 240 -6.65 17.92 9.96
C HIS A 240 -6.78 17.12 11.26
N TYR A 241 -7.05 15.82 11.16
CA TYR A 241 -7.10 14.90 12.30
C TYR A 241 -5.77 14.22 12.61
N GLY A 242 -4.72 14.54 11.85
CA GLY A 242 -3.40 13.93 12.02
C GLY A 242 -3.38 12.49 11.53
N TYR A 243 -2.54 11.65 12.14
CA TYR A 243 -2.40 10.25 11.76
C TYR A 243 -3.56 9.39 12.28
N LEU A 244 -4.39 8.82 11.39
CA LEU A 244 -5.47 7.88 11.75
C LEU A 244 -5.22 6.45 11.26
N GLY A 245 -4.00 6.13 10.83
CA GLY A 245 -3.62 4.79 10.38
C GLY A 245 -3.51 3.76 11.50
N GLU A 246 -3.18 2.52 11.12
CA GLU A 246 -2.96 1.40 12.02
C GLU A 246 -1.60 1.55 12.73
N MET A 247 -1.47 1.06 13.97
CA MET A 247 -0.29 1.34 14.82
C MET A 247 0.32 0.09 15.46
N GLU A 248 -0.27 -1.08 15.29
CA GLU A 248 0.12 -2.34 15.92
C GLU A 248 0.92 -3.23 14.98
N THR A 249 0.45 -3.47 13.75
CA THR A 249 1.10 -4.37 12.78
C THR A 249 2.21 -3.66 12.03
N GLY A 250 1.94 -2.43 11.56
CA GLY A 250 2.86 -1.68 10.73
C GLY A 250 2.94 -2.14 9.27
N PRO A 251 3.71 -1.41 8.43
CA PRO A 251 3.71 -1.55 6.97
C PRO A 251 4.58 -2.71 6.44
N TYR A 252 4.84 -3.72 7.27
CA TYR A 252 5.79 -4.80 6.96
C TYR A 252 5.19 -5.91 6.10
N VAL A 253 3.92 -6.25 6.31
CA VAL A 253 3.31 -7.46 5.75
C VAL A 253 3.22 -7.43 4.22
N ALA A 254 2.95 -6.27 3.65
CA ALA A 254 2.75 -6.12 2.21
C ALA A 254 3.97 -6.53 1.35
N TYR A 255 5.19 -6.26 1.84
CA TYR A 255 6.43 -6.40 1.08
C TYR A 255 7.59 -7.06 1.82
N GLY A 256 7.48 -7.24 3.14
CA GLY A 256 8.60 -7.46 4.03
C GLY A 256 8.59 -8.77 4.80
N ILE A 257 7.63 -9.66 4.56
CA ILE A 257 7.55 -10.97 5.24
C ILE A 257 7.89 -12.16 4.34
N ASP A 258 7.87 -11.97 3.02
CA ASP A 258 8.21 -13.00 2.03
C ASP A 258 9.24 -12.43 1.03
N CYS A 259 10.04 -13.30 0.42
CA CYS A 259 11.14 -12.94 -0.48
C CYS A 259 11.51 -14.13 -1.37
N GLU A 260 11.58 -13.90 -2.68
CA GLU A 260 12.03 -14.93 -3.65
C GLU A 260 13.49 -15.34 -3.40
N ASP A 261 14.33 -14.42 -2.90
CA ASP A 261 15.69 -14.76 -2.45
C ASP A 261 15.65 -15.25 -0.99
N LEU A 262 15.65 -16.57 -0.84
CA LEU A 262 15.64 -17.25 0.47
C LEU A 262 16.82 -16.87 1.36
N ALA A 263 17.92 -16.30 0.83
CA ALA A 263 19.01 -15.80 1.65
C ALA A 263 18.57 -14.66 2.58
N PHE A 264 17.57 -13.88 2.18
CA PHE A 264 17.01 -12.80 3.00
C PHE A 264 16.12 -13.31 4.14
N LEU A 265 15.58 -14.52 4.01
CA LEU A 265 14.72 -15.17 5.03
C LEU A 265 15.52 -16.08 5.99
N LYS A 266 16.84 -16.15 5.84
CA LYS A 266 17.70 -16.97 6.70
C LYS A 266 17.71 -16.49 8.15
N ARG A 267 17.70 -17.46 9.06
CA ARG A 267 17.79 -17.25 10.51
C ARG A 267 19.06 -17.89 11.04
N GLN A 268 19.76 -17.16 11.91
CA GLN A 268 20.96 -17.64 12.61
C GLN A 268 20.76 -17.43 14.11
N HIS A 269 20.98 -18.49 14.89
CA HIS A 269 20.81 -18.47 16.35
C HIS A 269 19.45 -17.90 16.83
N GLY A 270 18.37 -18.21 16.12
CA GLY A 270 17.02 -17.74 16.44
C GLY A 270 16.71 -16.30 16.00
N THR A 271 17.68 -15.57 15.45
CA THR A 271 17.53 -14.20 14.94
C THR A 271 17.55 -14.16 13.41
N ASN A 272 16.81 -13.23 12.81
CA ASN A 272 16.80 -13.08 11.35
C ASN A 272 18.09 -12.39 10.91
N SER A 273 18.72 -12.89 9.83
CA SER A 273 19.94 -12.26 9.29
C SER A 273 19.66 -10.90 8.67
N HIS A 274 18.45 -10.72 8.13
CA HIS A 274 17.96 -9.47 7.55
C HIS A 274 16.68 -9.06 8.27
N ARG A 275 16.44 -7.76 8.38
CA ARG A 275 15.20 -7.21 8.96
C ARG A 275 14.07 -7.24 7.93
N SER A 276 12.83 -7.06 8.36
CA SER A 276 11.71 -6.87 7.43
C SER A 276 11.90 -5.63 6.54
N THR A 277 12.55 -4.59 7.08
CA THR A 277 13.02 -3.42 6.32
C THR A 277 13.90 -3.82 5.13
N ASP A 278 14.88 -4.70 5.34
CA ASP A 278 15.86 -5.07 4.31
C ASP A 278 15.21 -5.98 3.24
N VAL A 279 14.29 -6.87 3.66
CA VAL A 279 13.45 -7.67 2.75
C VAL A 279 12.57 -6.77 1.88
N THR A 280 11.93 -5.77 2.49
CA THR A 280 11.09 -4.79 1.78
C THR A 280 11.91 -4.03 0.73
N GLU A 281 13.09 -3.53 1.10
CA GLU A 281 13.98 -2.82 0.17
C GLU A 281 14.41 -3.74 -0.99
N ARG A 282 14.77 -5.00 -0.71
CA ARG A 282 15.11 -5.99 -1.74
C ARG A 282 13.96 -6.22 -2.71
N ASN A 283 12.75 -6.47 -2.20
CA ASN A 283 11.57 -6.77 -3.02
C ASN A 283 11.15 -5.56 -3.87
N LEU A 284 11.15 -4.35 -3.30
CA LEU A 284 10.84 -3.15 -4.07
C LEU A 284 11.90 -2.87 -5.14
N ARG A 285 13.19 -3.13 -4.86
CA ARG A 285 14.25 -3.04 -5.87
C ARG A 285 14.03 -4.04 -7.00
N GLN A 286 13.62 -5.27 -6.69
CA GLN A 286 13.22 -6.24 -7.71
C GLN A 286 12.06 -5.70 -8.54
N TYR A 287 10.95 -5.30 -7.89
CA TYR A 287 9.76 -4.88 -8.61
C TYR A 287 10.00 -3.67 -9.50
N PHE A 288 10.74 -2.67 -9.01
CA PHE A 288 11.02 -1.48 -9.80
C PHE A 288 12.01 -1.73 -10.94
N TYR A 289 12.96 -2.66 -10.78
CA TYR A 289 13.84 -3.05 -11.87
C TYR A 289 13.09 -3.81 -12.95
N GLU A 290 12.31 -4.82 -12.56
CA GLU A 290 11.54 -5.67 -13.48
C GLU A 290 10.49 -4.86 -14.23
N LEU A 291 9.83 -3.92 -13.54
CA LEU A 291 8.86 -2.99 -14.14
C LEU A 291 9.49 -2.05 -15.18
N GLU A 292 10.74 -1.62 -14.96
CA GLU A 292 11.44 -0.68 -15.85
C GLU A 292 12.13 -1.36 -17.03
N ASN A 293 12.73 -2.54 -16.81
CA ASN A 293 13.55 -3.21 -17.82
C ASN A 293 12.83 -4.39 -18.50
N GLY A 294 11.79 -4.95 -17.88
CA GLY A 294 11.11 -6.15 -18.40
C GLY A 294 11.98 -7.40 -18.36
N GLU A 295 12.91 -7.48 -17.40
CA GLU A 295 13.87 -8.57 -17.25
C GLU A 295 14.02 -8.96 -15.78
N GLU A 296 14.45 -10.19 -15.53
CA GLU A 296 14.69 -10.70 -14.18
C GLU A 296 15.73 -9.86 -13.42
N TYR A 297 15.39 -9.51 -12.18
CA TYR A 297 16.29 -8.76 -11.31
C TYR A 297 17.33 -9.68 -10.66
N ILE A 298 18.60 -9.48 -11.01
CA ILE A 298 19.72 -10.15 -10.34
C ILE A 298 20.23 -9.27 -9.20
N HIS A 299 20.01 -9.71 -7.96
CA HIS A 299 20.46 -8.95 -6.80
C HIS A 299 21.99 -8.92 -6.71
N THR A 300 22.57 -7.77 -7.05
CA THR A 300 24.00 -7.52 -6.81
C THR A 300 24.19 -7.13 -5.34
N LYS A 301 25.04 -7.86 -4.61
CA LYS A 301 25.38 -7.57 -3.20
C LYS A 301 26.27 -6.32 -3.13
N VAL A 302 25.69 -5.13 -3.29
CA VAL A 302 26.48 -3.91 -3.41
C VAL A 302 26.94 -3.36 -2.04
N ASN A 303 26.31 -3.72 -0.92
CA ASN A 303 26.78 -3.36 0.42
C ASN A 303 26.18 -4.29 1.51
N ASN A 304 26.99 -5.24 1.99
CA ASN A 304 26.64 -6.18 3.06
C ASN A 304 26.92 -5.58 4.45
N LEU A 305 26.28 -4.47 4.82
CA LEU A 305 26.08 -4.26 6.25
C LEU A 305 24.88 -5.13 6.62
N ASN A 306 25.16 -6.37 7.03
CA ASN A 306 24.19 -7.21 7.74
C ASN A 306 23.98 -6.56 9.10
N LEU A 307 23.17 -5.49 9.11
CA LEU A 307 22.83 -4.76 10.31
C LEU A 307 22.15 -5.69 11.32
N GLY A 308 21.54 -6.77 10.84
CA GLY A 308 20.89 -7.78 11.66
C GLY A 308 20.02 -7.11 12.71
N ALA A 309 20.18 -7.54 13.95
CA ALA A 309 19.56 -6.91 15.11
C ALA A 309 20.29 -5.63 15.55
N SER A 310 20.36 -4.59 14.70
CA SER A 310 20.95 -3.31 15.10
C SER A 310 20.06 -2.58 16.11
N THR A 311 20.65 -2.18 17.25
CA THR A 311 19.96 -1.40 18.27
C THR A 311 19.79 0.04 17.81
N PHE A 312 18.57 0.41 17.43
CA PHE A 312 18.20 1.82 17.30
C PHE A 312 18.07 2.40 18.69
N ALA A 313 18.91 3.38 19.02
CA ALA A 313 18.59 4.25 20.15
C ALA A 313 17.22 4.87 19.84
N VAL A 314 16.27 4.75 20.77
CA VAL A 314 15.03 5.53 20.69
C VAL A 314 15.42 6.96 21.05
N SER A 315 16.01 7.67 20.08
CA SER A 315 16.22 9.10 20.18
C SER A 315 14.87 9.79 20.20
N GLU A 316 14.78 10.90 20.93
CA GLU A 316 13.70 11.85 20.71
C GLU A 316 13.82 12.36 19.26
N ASN A 317 13.08 11.73 18.34
CA ASN A 317 13.00 12.22 16.98
C ASN A 317 12.32 13.58 17.04
N LYS A 318 13.10 14.65 16.87
CA LYS A 318 12.58 16.01 16.88
C LYS A 318 12.15 16.37 15.48
N VAL A 319 10.92 16.87 15.37
CA VAL A 319 10.48 17.55 14.14
C VAL A 319 11.28 18.84 14.05
N VAL A 320 12.08 18.97 12.98
CA VAL A 320 12.86 20.18 12.72
C VAL A 320 12.13 20.95 11.65
N ASP A 321 11.31 21.92 12.02
CA ASP A 321 10.68 22.85 11.10
C ASP A 321 11.61 24.04 10.84
N CYS A 322 12.59 23.85 9.97
CA CYS A 322 13.20 24.98 9.29
C CYS A 322 12.12 25.59 8.37
N GLY A 323 11.52 26.70 8.82
CA GLY A 323 10.65 27.56 8.02
C GLY A 323 11.42 28.10 6.82
N THR A 324 11.63 27.26 5.81
CA THR A 324 12.13 27.71 4.52
C THR A 324 10.97 28.33 3.79
N ALA A 325 10.77 29.63 4.04
CA ALA A 325 10.23 30.56 3.05
C ALA A 325 11.23 30.62 1.89
N GLY A 326 11.24 29.59 1.08
CA GLY A 326 11.95 29.54 -0.19
C GLY A 326 10.94 29.09 -1.21
N ASP A 327 10.57 29.99 -2.10
CA ASP A 327 9.66 29.71 -3.21
C ASP A 327 10.00 28.35 -3.81
N ILE A 328 9.01 27.46 -3.89
CA ILE A 328 9.13 26.27 -4.72
C ILE A 328 9.34 26.81 -6.12
N VAL A 329 10.60 26.82 -6.57
CA VAL A 329 10.94 27.30 -7.89
C VAL A 329 10.27 26.32 -8.87
N LYS A 330 9.15 26.75 -9.46
CA LYS A 330 8.37 26.06 -10.51
C LYS A 330 9.17 25.86 -11.81
N THR A 331 10.50 25.95 -11.78
CA THR A 331 11.37 25.87 -12.97
C THR A 331 11.73 24.43 -13.35
N ARG A 332 11.36 23.42 -12.55
CA ARG A 332 11.61 22.04 -12.94
C ARG A 332 10.55 21.57 -13.91
N LYS A 333 10.98 21.13 -15.09
CA LYS A 333 10.10 20.42 -16.04
C LYS A 333 9.57 19.15 -15.35
N PRO A 334 8.25 18.93 -15.30
CA PRO A 334 7.69 17.73 -14.70
C PRO A 334 8.18 16.48 -15.46
N CYS A 335 8.50 15.43 -14.70
CA CYS A 335 9.07 14.20 -15.27
C CYS A 335 7.96 13.17 -15.52
N ARG A 336 7.81 12.78 -16.78
CA ARG A 336 6.87 11.76 -17.23
C ARG A 336 7.27 10.39 -16.68
N CYS A 337 6.28 9.64 -16.19
CA CYS A 337 6.47 8.25 -15.79
C CYS A 337 6.81 7.35 -16.98
N LEU A 338 7.39 6.19 -16.69
CA LEU A 338 7.61 5.13 -17.67
C LEU A 338 6.34 4.83 -18.46
N ASN A 339 6.50 4.63 -19.77
CA ASN A 339 5.38 4.39 -20.66
C ASN A 339 4.99 2.91 -20.64
N ILE A 340 3.80 2.60 -20.13
CA ILE A 340 3.23 1.26 -20.08
C ILE A 340 1.90 1.23 -20.86
N ASP A 341 2.01 1.19 -22.19
CA ASP A 341 0.88 1.44 -23.11
C ASP A 341 -0.28 0.44 -22.98
N ASP A 342 0.02 -0.79 -22.58
CA ASP A 342 -0.93 -1.89 -22.41
C ASP A 342 -1.50 -2.00 -21.00
N VAL A 343 -1.36 -0.94 -20.19
CA VAL A 343 -1.94 -0.89 -18.84
C VAL A 343 -2.77 0.35 -18.65
N LYS A 344 -3.94 0.18 -18.02
CA LYS A 344 -4.73 1.28 -17.46
C LYS A 344 -5.05 1.04 -16.00
N VAL A 345 -4.89 2.08 -15.18
CA VAL A 345 -5.23 2.12 -13.76
C VAL A 345 -6.31 3.18 -13.56
N LYS A 346 -7.55 2.73 -13.35
CA LYS A 346 -8.75 3.56 -13.27
C LYS A 346 -9.17 3.69 -11.80
N PHE A 347 -9.05 4.88 -11.23
CA PHE A 347 -9.60 5.18 -9.90
C PHE A 347 -11.07 5.56 -10.06
N VAL A 348 -11.97 4.76 -9.48
CA VAL A 348 -13.43 4.90 -9.65
C VAL A 348 -14.07 5.12 -8.28
N THR A 349 -15.10 5.97 -8.22
CA THR A 349 -15.86 6.19 -6.97
C THR A 349 -16.44 4.87 -6.46
N ILE A 350 -16.34 4.63 -5.15
CA ILE A 350 -16.86 3.40 -4.51
C ILE A 350 -18.35 3.18 -4.77
N ASN A 351 -19.11 4.27 -4.92
CA ASN A 351 -20.54 4.22 -5.22
C ASN A 351 -20.85 3.62 -6.61
N ALA A 352 -19.85 3.55 -7.50
CA ALA A 352 -20.03 2.97 -8.81
C ALA A 352 -20.30 1.46 -8.71
N LEU A 353 -19.77 0.76 -7.71
CA LEU A 353 -19.90 -0.69 -7.57
C LEU A 353 -21.35 -1.16 -7.63
N SER A 354 -22.22 -0.56 -6.82
CA SER A 354 -23.65 -0.92 -6.80
C SER A 354 -24.39 -0.54 -8.09
N SER A 355 -23.85 0.41 -8.86
CA SER A 355 -24.42 0.83 -10.14
C SER A 355 -23.91 0.02 -11.34
N MET A 356 -22.81 -0.74 -11.19
CA MET A 356 -22.23 -1.53 -12.30
C MET A 356 -23.21 -2.57 -12.81
N LYS A 357 -24.07 -3.15 -11.96
CA LYS A 357 -25.11 -4.11 -12.37
C LYS A 357 -26.09 -3.56 -13.40
N HIS A 358 -26.31 -2.24 -13.41
CA HIS A 358 -27.26 -1.59 -14.31
C HIS A 358 -26.66 -1.19 -15.65
N LYS A 359 -25.34 -1.39 -15.84
CA LYS A 359 -24.67 -1.02 -17.08
C LYS A 359 -24.17 -2.27 -17.79
N GLU A 360 -24.71 -2.52 -18.99
CA GLU A 360 -24.41 -3.71 -19.79
C GLU A 360 -22.92 -3.86 -20.11
N ASN A 361 -22.18 -2.75 -20.18
CA ASN A 361 -20.74 -2.77 -20.46
C ASN A 361 -19.89 -3.44 -19.35
N PHE A 362 -20.46 -3.65 -18.16
CA PHE A 362 -19.78 -4.36 -17.07
C PHE A 362 -20.26 -5.80 -16.89
N HIS A 363 -21.22 -6.28 -17.68
CA HIS A 363 -21.69 -7.66 -17.58
C HIS A 363 -20.60 -8.62 -18.07
N ASN A 364 -20.32 -9.67 -17.29
CA ASN A 364 -19.28 -10.67 -17.61
C ASN A 364 -17.90 -10.06 -17.94
N PHE A 365 -17.55 -8.95 -17.30
CA PHE A 365 -16.43 -8.11 -17.71
C PHE A 365 -15.14 -8.40 -16.92
N PHE A 366 -15.23 -8.60 -15.60
CA PHE A 366 -14.07 -8.71 -14.74
C PHE A 366 -13.53 -10.14 -14.65
N ASN A 367 -12.24 -10.33 -14.93
CA ASN A 367 -11.58 -11.63 -14.83
C ASN A 367 -11.09 -11.94 -13.41
N LEU A 368 -10.85 -10.89 -12.61
CA LEU A 368 -10.52 -11.02 -11.19
C LEU A 368 -11.20 -9.91 -10.39
N LEU A 369 -11.79 -10.29 -9.26
CA LEU A 369 -12.37 -9.40 -8.28
C LEU A 369 -11.62 -9.58 -6.96
N TYR A 370 -11.09 -8.48 -6.44
CA TYR A 370 -10.40 -8.44 -5.15
C TYR A 370 -11.20 -7.58 -4.17
N PHE A 371 -11.46 -8.13 -2.97
CA PHE A 371 -12.06 -7.38 -1.86
C PHE A 371 -11.10 -7.32 -0.69
N GLY A 372 -10.73 -6.09 -0.31
CA GLY A 372 -10.01 -5.84 0.93
C GLY A 372 -10.84 -6.19 2.14
N SER A 373 -10.18 -6.59 3.21
CA SER A 373 -10.80 -7.14 4.42
C SER A 373 -11.81 -6.19 5.07
N THR A 374 -11.55 -4.88 5.06
CA THR A 374 -12.44 -3.84 5.60
C THR A 374 -13.57 -3.45 4.64
N TYR A 375 -13.55 -3.97 3.42
CA TYR A 375 -14.49 -3.66 2.35
C TYR A 375 -15.44 -4.82 2.02
N LEU A 376 -15.34 -5.94 2.73
CA LEU A 376 -16.23 -7.09 2.55
C LEU A 376 -17.73 -6.73 2.68
N LYS A 377 -18.05 -5.69 3.45
CA LYS A 377 -19.43 -5.14 3.54
C LYS A 377 -20.01 -4.66 2.21
N TYR A 378 -19.17 -4.31 1.23
CA TYR A 378 -19.59 -3.89 -0.11
C TYR A 378 -19.76 -5.06 -1.08
N LEU A 379 -19.40 -6.28 -0.67
CA LEU A 379 -19.64 -7.48 -1.47
C LEU A 379 -21.15 -7.80 -1.43
N ASP A 380 -21.74 -7.74 -2.62
CA ASP A 380 -23.13 -8.09 -2.93
C ASP A 380 -23.08 -9.17 -4.02
N GLY A 381 -23.56 -10.38 -3.72
CA GLY A 381 -23.46 -11.51 -4.63
C GLY A 381 -24.15 -11.28 -5.96
N ALA A 382 -25.31 -10.60 -5.96
CA ALA A 382 -26.05 -10.31 -7.19
C ALA A 382 -25.30 -9.32 -8.10
N VAL A 383 -24.50 -8.42 -7.51
CA VAL A 383 -23.63 -7.54 -8.30
C VAL A 383 -22.44 -8.33 -8.84
N VAL A 384 -21.79 -9.12 -7.98
CA VAL A 384 -20.60 -9.90 -8.35
C VAL A 384 -20.92 -10.89 -9.46
N GLU A 385 -21.98 -11.67 -9.34
CA GLU A 385 -22.43 -12.66 -10.32
C GLU A 385 -22.64 -12.04 -11.71
N LEU A 386 -23.20 -10.83 -11.76
CA LEU A 386 -23.49 -10.17 -13.03
C LEU A 386 -22.23 -9.57 -13.70
N ILE A 387 -21.28 -9.06 -12.92
CA ILE A 387 -20.10 -8.36 -13.47
C ILE A 387 -18.88 -9.28 -13.65
N ALA A 388 -18.85 -10.41 -12.96
CA ALA A 388 -17.80 -11.41 -13.03
C ALA A 388 -17.85 -12.15 -14.37
N ALA A 389 -16.73 -12.20 -15.09
CA ALA A 389 -16.63 -13.04 -16.28
C ALA A 389 -16.69 -14.53 -15.92
N PRO A 390 -17.06 -15.42 -16.86
CA PRO A 390 -16.98 -16.86 -16.66
C PRO A 390 -15.59 -17.31 -16.22
N ASP A 391 -15.52 -18.23 -15.25
CA ASP A 391 -14.26 -18.72 -14.67
C ASP A 391 -13.37 -17.59 -14.09
N SER A 392 -13.96 -16.50 -13.60
CA SER A 392 -13.23 -15.43 -12.92
C SER A 392 -12.84 -15.80 -11.49
N VAL A 393 -11.85 -15.08 -10.96
CA VAL A 393 -11.31 -15.32 -9.62
C VAL A 393 -11.83 -14.26 -8.66
N LEU A 394 -12.46 -14.69 -7.56
CA LEU A 394 -12.78 -13.85 -6.42
C LEU A 394 -11.74 -14.08 -5.33
N ILE A 395 -11.06 -13.01 -4.93
CA ILE A 395 -10.06 -13.02 -3.86
C ILE A 395 -10.54 -12.10 -2.73
N ILE A 396 -10.55 -12.62 -1.51
CA ILE A 396 -10.91 -11.86 -0.31
C ILE A 396 -9.69 -11.84 0.63
N GLU A 397 -9.27 -10.64 1.01
CA GLU A 397 -8.17 -10.40 1.94
C GLU A 397 -8.52 -10.85 3.37
N ASN A 398 -7.62 -11.61 4.00
CA ASN A 398 -7.80 -12.03 5.38
C ASN A 398 -7.38 -10.94 6.40
N GLN A 399 -7.93 -11.04 7.61
CA GLN A 399 -7.67 -10.18 8.77
C GLN A 399 -6.68 -10.77 9.77
N MET A 400 -5.98 -11.86 9.44
CA MET A 400 -5.04 -12.55 10.36
C MET A 400 -3.95 -11.64 10.94
N PHE A 401 -3.56 -10.59 10.21
CA PHE A 401 -2.57 -9.60 10.66
C PHE A 401 -3.17 -8.41 11.41
N VAL A 402 -4.46 -8.42 11.76
CA VAL A 402 -5.05 -7.46 12.69
C VAL A 402 -4.80 -7.96 14.12
N LEU A 403 -3.79 -7.41 14.80
CA LEU A 403 -3.31 -7.98 16.07
C LEU A 403 -4.31 -7.90 17.22
N THR A 404 -5.35 -7.09 17.12
CA THR A 404 -6.46 -7.08 18.08
C THR A 404 -7.41 -8.27 17.94
N HIS A 405 -7.53 -8.90 16.76
CA HIS A 405 -8.50 -9.96 16.49
C HIS A 405 -8.04 -11.30 17.08
N ARG A 406 -8.81 -11.88 18.01
CA ARG A 406 -8.55 -13.24 18.52
C ARG A 406 -9.13 -14.27 17.56
N ASP A 407 -8.92 -15.53 17.91
CA ASP A 407 -9.45 -16.68 17.18
C ASP A 407 -10.95 -16.57 16.93
N LYS A 408 -11.71 -16.05 17.91
CA LYS A 408 -13.15 -15.84 17.77
C LYS A 408 -13.49 -14.83 16.68
N GLU A 409 -12.84 -13.67 16.66
CA GLU A 409 -13.08 -12.65 15.62
C GLU A 409 -12.67 -13.15 14.23
N LEU A 410 -11.60 -13.96 14.13
CA LEU A 410 -11.21 -14.59 12.88
C LEU A 410 -12.23 -15.62 12.40
N GLU A 411 -12.74 -16.46 13.30
CA GLU A 411 -13.80 -17.45 13.00
C GLU A 411 -15.13 -16.77 12.63
N GLU A 412 -15.45 -15.62 13.24
CA GLU A 412 -16.60 -14.79 12.83
C GLU A 412 -16.39 -14.18 11.44
N PHE A 413 -15.17 -13.75 11.12
CA PHE A 413 -14.83 -13.24 9.80
C PHE A 413 -14.90 -14.34 8.72
N GLU A 414 -14.46 -15.56 9.04
CA GLU A 414 -14.58 -16.73 8.16
C GLU A 414 -16.05 -17.03 7.82
N LYS A 415 -16.93 -17.06 8.84
CA LYS A 415 -18.38 -17.22 8.62
C LYS A 415 -18.99 -16.10 7.78
N LEU A 416 -18.53 -14.86 7.98
CA LEU A 416 -18.98 -13.72 7.18
C LEU A 416 -18.57 -13.87 5.71
N ILE A 417 -17.37 -14.40 5.43
CA ILE A 417 -16.95 -14.72 4.06
C ILE A 417 -17.89 -15.77 3.47
N GLU A 418 -18.13 -16.87 4.19
CA GLU A 418 -19.02 -17.94 3.72
C GLU A 418 -20.43 -17.42 3.41
N GLU A 419 -21.02 -16.63 4.30
CA GLU A 419 -22.33 -16.00 4.11
C GLU A 419 -22.37 -15.12 2.85
N LYS A 420 -21.34 -14.30 2.65
CA LYS A 420 -21.25 -13.39 1.51
C LYS A 420 -21.10 -14.12 0.18
N VAL A 421 -20.28 -15.17 0.14
CA VAL A 421 -19.99 -15.91 -1.09
C VAL A 421 -21.04 -16.99 -1.38
N GLN A 422 -21.88 -17.38 -0.41
CA GLN A 422 -23.01 -18.31 -0.63
C GLN A 422 -23.99 -17.80 -1.70
N SER A 423 -24.10 -16.48 -1.84
CA SER A 423 -24.95 -15.82 -2.84
C SER A 423 -24.36 -15.76 -4.25
N VAL A 424 -23.17 -16.33 -4.47
CA VAL A 424 -22.46 -16.34 -5.76
C VAL A 424 -22.25 -17.78 -6.21
N GLU A 425 -22.55 -18.11 -7.47
CA GLU A 425 -22.32 -19.46 -7.98
C GLU A 425 -20.82 -19.75 -8.16
N GLN A 426 -20.33 -20.72 -7.38
CA GLN A 426 -18.93 -21.13 -7.37
C GLN A 426 -18.72 -22.39 -8.21
N LYS A 427 -17.68 -22.40 -9.04
CA LYS A 427 -17.22 -23.58 -9.76
C LYS A 427 -16.30 -24.43 -8.88
N THR A 428 -15.35 -23.78 -8.22
CA THR A 428 -14.42 -24.42 -7.27
C THR A 428 -14.01 -23.43 -6.19
N SER A 429 -13.72 -23.93 -4.99
CA SER A 429 -13.13 -23.15 -3.90
C SER A 429 -11.79 -23.75 -3.49
N VAL A 430 -10.80 -22.89 -3.22
CA VAL A 430 -9.54 -23.32 -2.62
C VAL A 430 -9.79 -23.49 -1.12
N PRO A 431 -9.34 -24.60 -0.48
CA PRO A 431 -9.43 -24.73 0.97
C PRO A 431 -8.81 -23.51 1.66
N PHE A 432 -9.58 -22.88 2.54
CA PHE A 432 -9.17 -21.68 3.26
C PHE A 432 -9.11 -21.96 4.75
N ASN A 433 -8.02 -21.57 5.38
CA ASN A 433 -7.83 -21.57 6.82
C ASN A 433 -7.58 -20.14 7.29
N VAL A 434 -8.56 -19.54 7.96
CA VAL A 434 -8.50 -18.14 8.40
C VAL A 434 -7.33 -17.81 9.34
N LYS A 435 -6.69 -18.81 9.96
CA LYS A 435 -5.55 -18.62 10.87
C LYS A 435 -4.19 -18.74 10.16
N LYS A 436 -4.15 -19.23 8.92
CA LYS A 436 -2.90 -19.51 8.19
C LYS A 436 -2.81 -18.83 6.84
N ASP A 437 -3.92 -18.79 6.09
CA ASP A 437 -3.92 -18.34 4.72
C ASP A 437 -4.15 -16.84 4.63
N HIS A 438 -3.41 -16.16 3.75
CA HIS A 438 -3.52 -14.71 3.58
C HIS A 438 -4.80 -14.29 2.83
N TYR A 439 -5.37 -15.19 2.03
CA TYR A 439 -6.50 -14.90 1.16
C TYR A 439 -7.45 -16.09 1.08
N ALA A 440 -8.75 -15.81 1.08
CA ALA A 440 -9.76 -16.75 0.62
C ALA A 440 -9.92 -16.58 -0.90
N LYS A 441 -9.90 -17.70 -1.64
CA LYS A 441 -9.93 -17.70 -3.12
C LYS A 441 -11.05 -18.60 -3.63
N PHE A 442 -11.84 -18.06 -4.55
CA PHE A 442 -12.98 -18.74 -5.17
C PHE A 442 -12.92 -18.58 -6.68
N VAL A 443 -13.21 -19.65 -7.42
CA VAL A 443 -13.40 -19.59 -8.87
C VAL A 443 -14.90 -19.54 -9.13
N LEU A 444 -15.35 -18.46 -9.73
CA LEU A 444 -16.75 -18.21 -10.02
C LEU A 444 -17.12 -18.90 -11.33
N LYS A 445 -18.34 -19.43 -11.39
CA LYS A 445 -18.84 -20.09 -12.61
C LYS A 445 -19.31 -19.07 -13.65
N SER A 446 -19.92 -17.98 -13.15
CA SER A 446 -20.81 -17.00 -13.80
C SER A 446 -21.96 -17.61 -14.58
#